data_AF-A0ABD1GC59-F1
#
_entry.id   AF-A0ABD1GC59-F1
#
_cell.length_a   1.000
_cell.length_b   1.000
_cell.length_c   1.000
_cell.angle_alpha   90.00
_cell.angle_beta   90.00
_cell.angle_gamma   90.00
#
_symmetry.space_group_name_H-M   'P 1'
#
loop_
_entity.id
_entity.type
_entity.pdbx_description
1 polymer ?
#
loop_
_entity_poly.entity_id
_entity_poly.type
_entity_poly.pdbx_seq_one_letter_code
_entity_poly.pdbx_strand_id
1 'polypeptide(L)'
;MASSMISTAAVAARSAPAQASMVAPFTGLKSVSAFPTTRKSADITTIANNGGRVSCMKVWPTEGLKKFETLSYLPPLTREQLLKQVDFLIRTGLIPCVEFELDPLNGFPHRLNNRSPGYYDGRYWTMWKLPMFGCTDPVQVLKELDEVVNLHPEAFVRIIGFNSVRQVQIISFIAHRPPGY
;
A
#
# COMPACT_ATOMS: atom_id res chain seq x y z
N MET A 1 -14.03 -95.47 2.44
CA MET A 1 -12.78 -95.75 1.69
C MET A 1 -12.88 -94.99 0.38
N ALA A 2 -11.98 -94.13 -0.08
CA ALA A 2 -10.66 -93.72 0.37
C ALA A 2 -10.44 -92.24 -0.02
N SER A 3 -9.62 -91.54 0.76
CA SER A 3 -9.17 -90.17 0.55
C SER A 3 -8.22 -90.04 -0.64
N SER A 4 -8.20 -88.88 -1.31
CA SER A 4 -6.95 -88.24 -1.71
C SER A 4 -7.09 -86.72 -1.78
N MET A 5 -6.10 -86.05 -1.19
CA MET A 5 -5.92 -84.60 -1.14
C MET A 5 -5.12 -84.14 -2.36
N ILE A 6 -5.44 -82.98 -2.93
CA ILE A 6 -4.52 -82.24 -3.78
C ILE A 6 -4.56 -80.76 -3.37
N SER A 7 -3.35 -80.22 -3.21
CA SER A 7 -2.99 -78.99 -2.53
C SER A 7 -3.26 -77.71 -3.32
N THR A 8 -3.37 -76.64 -2.52
CA THR A 8 -3.41 -75.21 -2.80
C THR A 8 -2.35 -74.65 -3.76
N ALA A 9 -2.77 -73.65 -4.55
CA ALA A 9 -1.94 -72.50 -4.91
C ALA A 9 -2.78 -71.21 -4.80
N ALA A 10 -2.51 -70.40 -3.78
CA ALA A 10 -3.08 -69.06 -3.63
C ALA A 10 -2.31 -68.09 -4.53
N VAL A 11 -3.00 -67.44 -5.47
CA VAL A 11 -2.41 -66.41 -6.32
C VAL A 11 -2.46 -65.08 -5.57
N ALA A 12 -1.32 -64.62 -5.09
CA ALA A 12 -1.18 -63.30 -4.49
C ALA A 12 -1.32 -62.21 -5.57
N ALA A 13 -2.42 -61.47 -5.56
CA ALA A 13 -2.55 -60.25 -6.34
C ALA A 13 -1.68 -59.16 -5.69
N ARG A 14 -0.58 -58.80 -6.34
CA ARG A 14 0.24 -57.64 -5.92
C ARG A 14 -0.48 -56.37 -6.36
N SER A 15 -0.93 -55.57 -5.39
CA SER A 15 -1.37 -54.19 -5.62
C SER A 15 -0.15 -53.33 -5.99
N ALA A 16 -0.06 -52.91 -7.24
CA ALA A 16 0.91 -51.90 -7.66
C ALA A 16 0.51 -50.53 -7.07
N PRO A 17 1.46 -49.69 -6.63
CA PRO A 17 1.15 -48.33 -6.21
C PRO A 17 0.71 -47.49 -7.42
N ALA A 18 -0.33 -46.67 -7.24
CA ALA A 18 -0.78 -45.72 -8.25
C ALA A 18 0.32 -44.68 -8.52
N GLN A 19 0.86 -44.66 -9.73
CA GLN A 19 1.72 -43.57 -10.19
C GLN A 19 0.87 -42.31 -10.42
N ALA A 20 1.29 -41.20 -9.82
CA ALA A 20 0.75 -39.88 -10.11
C ALA A 20 0.94 -39.57 -11.61
N SER A 21 -0.16 -39.31 -12.32
CA SER A 21 -0.09 -38.82 -13.69
C SER A 21 0.45 -37.40 -13.67
N MET A 22 1.72 -37.25 -14.04
CA MET A 22 2.32 -35.94 -14.28
C MET A 22 1.66 -35.37 -15.53
N VAL A 23 0.86 -34.29 -15.37
CA VAL A 23 0.34 -33.52 -16.50
C VAL A 23 1.54 -32.97 -17.26
N ALA A 24 1.65 -33.33 -18.54
CA ALA A 24 2.72 -32.82 -19.41
C ALA A 24 2.68 -31.29 -19.47
N PRO A 25 3.84 -30.60 -19.48
CA PRO A 25 3.85 -29.17 -19.72
C PRO A 25 3.27 -28.92 -21.11
N PHE A 26 2.30 -28.01 -21.18
CA PHE A 26 1.68 -27.58 -22.44
C PHE A 26 2.75 -27.02 -23.39
N THR A 27 3.18 -27.84 -24.34
CA THR A 27 3.97 -27.41 -25.48
C THR A 27 3.04 -26.73 -26.46
N GLY A 28 3.04 -25.40 -26.45
CA GLY A 28 2.22 -24.60 -27.35
C GLY A 28 2.40 -24.99 -28.82
N LEU A 29 1.31 -24.83 -29.59
CA LEU A 29 1.25 -25.08 -31.04
C LEU A 29 2.44 -24.43 -31.75
N LYS A 30 3.30 -25.24 -32.39
CA LYS A 30 4.26 -24.73 -33.37
C LYS A 30 3.51 -24.40 -34.66
N SER A 31 3.21 -23.12 -34.89
CA SER A 31 2.77 -22.63 -36.18
C SER A 31 3.95 -22.63 -37.15
N VAL A 32 4.06 -23.65 -38.00
CA VAL A 32 5.00 -23.67 -39.12
C VAL A 32 4.26 -23.18 -40.36
N SER A 33 4.10 -21.87 -40.50
CA SER A 33 3.81 -21.25 -41.80
C SER A 33 5.14 -20.77 -42.39
N ALA A 34 5.72 -21.58 -43.27
CA ALA A 34 6.92 -21.24 -44.00
C ALA A 34 6.59 -20.16 -45.04
N PHE A 35 6.96 -18.91 -44.75
CA PHE A 35 7.12 -17.88 -45.76
C PHE A 35 8.61 -17.76 -46.11
N PRO A 36 8.98 -17.61 -47.40
CA PRO A 36 10.38 -17.48 -47.78
C PRO A 36 10.93 -16.14 -47.28
N THR A 37 11.80 -16.19 -46.27
CA THR A 37 12.51 -15.00 -45.78
C THR A 37 13.86 -14.87 -46.47
N THR A 38 13.99 -13.86 -47.34
CA THR A 38 15.30 -13.31 -47.67
C THR A 38 15.95 -12.81 -46.38
N ARG A 39 17.05 -13.43 -45.95
CA ARG A 39 17.84 -12.99 -44.80
C ARG A 39 18.47 -11.63 -45.10
N LYS A 40 17.78 -10.54 -44.76
CA LYS A 40 18.44 -9.27 -44.47
C LYS A 40 18.78 -9.28 -42.99
N SER A 41 20.05 -9.00 -42.67
CA SER A 41 20.54 -8.78 -41.32
C SER A 41 19.85 -7.54 -40.75
N ALA A 42 18.69 -7.72 -40.14
CA ALA A 42 18.05 -6.69 -39.35
C ALA A 42 18.79 -6.62 -38.02
N ASP A 43 19.33 -5.44 -37.71
CA ASP A 43 19.94 -5.15 -36.41
C ASP A 43 18.85 -5.24 -35.32
N ILE A 44 18.87 -6.35 -34.59
CA ILE A 44 17.81 -6.75 -33.63
C ILE A 44 17.93 -5.94 -32.32
N THR A 45 18.90 -5.02 -32.21
CA THR A 45 19.10 -4.18 -31.03
C THR A 45 17.95 -3.19 -30.76
N THR A 46 17.10 -2.93 -31.77
CA THR A 46 15.93 -2.02 -31.67
C THR A 46 14.58 -2.74 -31.62
N ILE A 47 14.54 -4.06 -31.80
CA ILE A 47 13.30 -4.83 -31.66
C ILE A 47 13.16 -5.23 -30.21
N ALA A 48 12.23 -4.58 -29.49
CA ALA A 48 11.84 -4.99 -28.15
C ALA A 48 11.40 -6.46 -28.17
N ASN A 49 12.27 -7.35 -27.69
CA ASN A 49 12.01 -8.77 -27.65
C ASN A 49 11.23 -9.07 -26.36
N ASN A 50 9.97 -9.51 -26.48
CA ASN A 50 9.09 -9.85 -25.34
C ASN A 50 9.65 -10.97 -24.44
N GLY A 51 10.76 -11.62 -24.81
CA GLY A 51 11.42 -12.67 -24.03
C GLY A 51 12.39 -12.20 -22.95
N GLY A 52 12.74 -10.91 -22.90
CA GLY A 52 13.72 -10.37 -21.94
C GLY A 52 13.11 -9.38 -20.97
N ARG A 53 12.53 -9.87 -19.86
CA ARG A 53 12.12 -9.09 -18.67
C ARG A 53 11.54 -7.70 -18.96
N VAL A 54 10.63 -7.59 -19.92
CA VAL A 54 9.86 -6.35 -20.07
C VAL A 54 8.83 -6.36 -18.93
N SER A 55 9.22 -5.84 -17.77
CA SER A 55 8.30 -5.56 -16.66
C SER A 55 7.46 -4.32 -17.04
N CYS A 56 6.66 -4.42 -18.11
CA CYS A 56 5.82 -3.32 -18.57
C CYS A 56 4.62 -3.11 -17.64
N MET A 57 4.22 -4.16 -16.92
CA MET A 57 3.11 -4.13 -15.98
C MET A 57 3.66 -4.22 -14.56
N LYS A 58 3.55 -3.11 -13.82
CA LYS A 58 3.84 -3.09 -12.38
C LYS A 58 2.55 -3.42 -11.63
N VAL A 59 2.68 -4.23 -10.58
CA VAL A 59 1.58 -4.50 -9.64
C VAL A 59 1.69 -3.51 -8.49
N TRP A 60 0.57 -2.90 -8.11
CA TRP A 60 0.53 -2.01 -6.95
C TRP A 60 0.78 -2.82 -5.67
N PRO A 61 1.70 -2.41 -4.79
CA PRO A 61 1.97 -3.15 -3.56
C PRO A 61 0.75 -3.20 -2.63
N THR A 62 0.51 -4.37 -2.05
CA THR A 62 -0.64 -4.63 -1.16
C THR A 62 -0.35 -4.34 0.31
N GLU A 63 0.92 -4.22 0.68
CA GLU A 63 1.41 -4.02 2.04
C GLU A 63 2.45 -2.90 2.09
N GLY A 64 2.69 -2.33 3.27
CA GLY A 64 3.70 -1.28 3.49
C GLY A 64 3.39 0.08 2.84
N LEU A 65 2.22 0.26 2.23
CA LEU A 65 1.81 1.49 1.55
C LEU A 65 0.48 2.05 2.07
N LYS A 66 0.28 2.06 3.39
CA LYS A 66 -0.88 2.74 3.99
C LYS A 66 -0.85 4.25 3.67
N LYS A 67 -2.04 4.87 3.67
CA LYS A 67 -2.26 6.25 3.20
C LYS A 67 -2.90 7.11 4.27
N PHE A 68 -2.73 8.42 4.11
CA PHE A 68 -3.10 9.45 5.07
C PHE A 68 -3.92 10.56 4.40
N GLU A 69 -4.85 10.17 3.54
CA GLU A 69 -5.70 11.09 2.77
C GLU A 69 -4.90 12.04 1.86
N THR A 70 -5.33 13.29 1.74
CA THR A 70 -4.81 14.31 0.83
C THR A 70 -3.29 14.41 0.88
N LEU A 71 -2.65 14.46 -0.30
CA LEU A 71 -1.20 14.52 -0.53
C LEU A 71 -0.40 13.22 -0.23
N SER A 72 -0.98 12.21 0.43
CA SER A 72 -0.24 11.00 0.85
C SER A 72 0.16 10.01 -0.27
N TYR A 73 -0.28 10.27 -1.50
CA TYR A 73 0.16 9.54 -2.70
C TYR A 73 1.36 10.19 -3.39
N LEU A 74 1.69 11.43 -3.03
CA LEU A 74 2.87 12.12 -3.53
C LEU A 74 4.12 11.64 -2.79
N PRO A 75 5.32 11.92 -3.31
CA PRO A 75 6.54 11.80 -2.52
C PRO A 75 6.43 12.61 -1.21
N PRO A 76 7.14 12.19 -0.14
CA PRO A 76 7.16 12.94 1.11
C PRO A 76 7.53 14.40 0.87
N LEU A 77 6.73 15.31 1.43
CA LEU A 77 6.94 16.74 1.23
C LEU A 77 8.25 17.17 1.87
N THR A 78 9.05 17.93 1.14
CA THR A 78 10.21 18.60 1.73
C THR A 78 9.75 19.67 2.71
N ARG A 79 10.65 20.10 3.60
CA ARG A 79 10.39 21.19 4.56
C ARG A 79 9.83 22.45 3.89
N GLU A 80 10.39 22.81 2.73
CA GLU A 80 9.96 23.96 1.93
C GLU A 80 8.57 23.78 1.33
N GLN A 81 8.24 22.57 0.86
CA GLN A 81 6.91 22.25 0.33
C GLN A 81 5.86 22.26 1.44
N LEU A 82 6.20 21.74 2.62
CA LEU A 82 5.34 21.77 3.80
C LEU A 82 5.06 23.23 4.22
N LEU A 83 6.10 24.08 4.24
CA LEU A 83 5.96 25.51 4.51
C LEU A 83 5.00 26.19 3.52
N LYS A 84 5.10 25.86 2.21
CA LYS A 84 4.18 26.37 1.19
C LYS A 84 2.73 25.92 1.40
N GLN A 85 2.50 24.70 1.89
CA GLN A 85 1.15 24.26 2.24
C GLN A 85 0.60 25.09 3.41
N VAL A 86 1.38 25.30 4.46
CA VAL A 86 0.96 26.13 5.60
C VAL A 86 0.72 27.59 5.19
N ASP A 87 1.60 28.17 4.36
CA ASP A 87 1.41 29.50 3.80
C ASP A 87 0.09 29.61 3.03
N PHE A 88 -0.28 28.58 2.27
CA PHE A 88 -1.58 28.51 1.61
C PHE A 88 -2.75 28.54 2.60
N LEU A 89 -2.67 27.83 3.74
CA LEU A 89 -3.72 27.87 4.78
C LEU A 89 -3.90 29.29 5.31
N ILE A 90 -2.79 29.94 5.68
CA ILE A 90 -2.80 31.28 6.26
C ILE A 90 -3.33 32.31 5.23
N ARG A 91 -2.82 32.28 3.99
CA ARG A 91 -3.26 33.21 2.92
C ARG A 91 -4.73 33.04 2.56
N THR A 92 -5.29 31.84 2.70
CA THR A 92 -6.72 31.58 2.46
C THR A 92 -7.61 31.89 3.67
N GLY A 93 -7.05 32.46 4.75
CA GLY A 93 -7.79 32.85 5.95
C GLY A 93 -8.21 31.66 6.81
N LEU A 94 -7.54 30.51 6.65
CA LEU A 94 -7.78 29.33 7.48
C LEU A 94 -6.95 29.40 8.75
N ILE A 95 -7.43 28.73 9.79
CA ILE A 95 -6.75 28.65 11.09
C ILE A 95 -6.02 27.30 11.15
N PRO A 96 -4.68 27.27 11.10
CA PRO A 96 -3.90 26.05 11.21
C PRO A 96 -4.02 25.43 12.62
N CYS A 97 -3.98 24.12 12.68
CA CYS A 97 -3.86 23.36 13.94
C CYS A 97 -3.05 22.09 13.68
N VAL A 98 -2.34 21.63 14.71
CA VAL A 98 -1.53 20.42 14.67
C VAL A 98 -2.25 19.35 15.47
N GLU A 99 -2.34 18.14 14.91
CA GLU A 99 -2.88 16.97 15.60
C GLU A 99 -1.88 15.82 15.51
N PHE A 100 -1.82 14.99 16.54
CA PHE A 100 -0.92 13.86 16.61
C PHE A 100 -1.60 12.62 17.20
N GLU A 101 -1.07 11.45 16.84
CA GLU A 101 -1.52 10.16 17.34
C GLU A 101 -0.32 9.26 17.64
N LEU A 102 -0.33 8.65 18.82
CA LEU A 102 0.75 7.81 19.33
C LEU A 102 0.47 6.33 19.10
N ASP A 103 -0.81 5.93 19.17
CA ASP A 103 -1.18 4.53 18.98
C ASP A 103 -1.21 4.19 17.48
N PRO A 104 -0.37 3.25 17.01
CA PRO A 104 -0.37 2.83 15.61
C PRO A 104 -1.72 2.27 15.13
N LEU A 105 -2.54 1.74 16.05
CA LEU A 105 -3.89 1.28 15.73
C LEU A 105 -4.82 2.47 15.40
N ASN A 106 -4.68 3.58 16.12
CA ASN A 106 -5.46 4.81 15.92
C ASN A 106 -4.90 5.69 14.80
N GLY A 107 -3.69 5.40 14.31
CA GLY A 107 -3.14 6.00 13.09
C GLY A 107 -4.01 5.78 11.85
N PHE A 108 -4.94 4.81 11.90
CA PHE A 108 -5.91 4.55 10.84
C PHE A 108 -7.33 4.32 11.41
N PRO A 109 -8.38 4.69 10.65
CA PRO A 109 -9.74 4.39 11.07
C PRO A 109 -9.97 2.87 11.24
N HIS A 110 -10.65 2.51 12.32
CA HIS A 110 -11.04 1.13 12.61
C HIS A 110 -12.43 1.09 13.26
N ARG A 111 -12.91 -0.09 13.66
CA ARG A 111 -14.26 -0.29 14.22
C ARG A 111 -14.23 -1.26 15.39
N LEU A 112 -13.98 -0.73 16.57
CA LEU A 112 -14.01 -1.44 17.83
C LEU A 112 -15.37 -1.27 18.53
N ASN A 113 -15.87 -0.04 18.60
CA ASN A 113 -16.99 0.30 19.49
C ASN A 113 -18.37 0.16 18.82
N ASN A 114 -18.48 0.43 17.52
CA ASN A 114 -19.75 0.32 16.78
C ASN A 114 -19.49 0.06 15.28
N ARG A 115 -20.50 -0.46 14.57
CA ARG A 115 -20.46 -0.76 13.12
C ARG A 115 -21.63 -0.18 12.33
N SER A 116 -22.41 0.71 12.93
CA SER A 116 -23.48 1.44 12.25
C SER A 116 -22.94 2.33 11.11
N PRO A 117 -23.76 2.65 10.09
CA PRO A 117 -23.36 3.52 8.99
C PRO A 117 -22.83 4.87 9.50
N GLY A 118 -21.66 5.29 8.99
CA GLY A 118 -21.02 6.56 9.36
C GLY A 118 -20.17 6.53 10.64
N TYR A 119 -20.14 5.41 11.38
CA TYR A 119 -19.31 5.26 12.57
C TYR A 119 -17.96 4.61 12.26
N TYR A 120 -16.89 5.25 12.75
CA TYR A 120 -15.52 4.73 12.77
C TYR A 120 -14.79 5.27 14.00
N ASP A 121 -13.99 4.41 14.62
CA ASP A 121 -12.99 4.78 15.63
C ASP A 121 -11.71 5.27 14.93
N GLY A 122 -10.83 5.98 15.64
CA GLY A 122 -9.55 6.45 15.09
C GLY A 122 -9.64 7.60 14.08
N ARG A 123 -10.80 8.28 13.97
CA ARG A 123 -10.95 9.50 13.14
C ARG A 123 -10.31 10.73 13.80
N TYR A 124 -10.54 10.87 15.10
CA TYR A 124 -9.99 11.93 15.91
C TYR A 124 -8.59 11.56 16.39
N TRP A 125 -7.68 12.51 16.26
CA TRP A 125 -6.34 12.46 16.84
C TRP A 125 -6.26 13.48 17.97
N THR A 126 -5.20 13.41 18.77
CA THR A 126 -5.02 14.33 19.89
C THR A 126 -4.58 15.69 19.38
N MET A 127 -5.25 16.76 19.82
CA MET A 127 -4.89 18.13 19.48
C MET A 127 -3.58 18.52 20.16
N TRP A 128 -2.65 19.09 19.40
CA TRP A 128 -1.45 19.71 19.96
C TRP A 128 -1.73 21.18 20.31
N LYS A 129 -1.64 21.50 21.59
CA LYS A 129 -1.97 22.83 22.14
C LYS A 129 -3.37 23.27 21.67
N LEU A 130 -3.47 24.33 20.88
CA LEU A 130 -4.72 24.91 20.37
C LEU A 130 -4.58 25.32 18.91
N PRO A 131 -5.69 25.51 18.16
CA PRO A 131 -5.65 26.14 16.85
C PRO A 131 -4.95 27.50 16.92
N MET A 132 -4.10 27.79 15.95
CA MET A 132 -3.18 28.93 15.96
C MET A 132 -3.88 30.20 15.47
N PHE A 133 -4.86 30.68 16.25
CA PHE A 133 -5.64 31.88 15.93
C PHE A 133 -4.75 33.11 15.75
N GLY A 134 -4.97 33.85 14.66
CA GLY A 134 -4.18 35.05 14.35
C GLY A 134 -2.75 34.77 13.89
N CYS A 135 -2.37 33.51 13.65
CA CYS A 135 -1.06 33.17 13.10
C CYS A 135 -0.92 33.72 11.67
N THR A 136 0.12 34.52 11.45
CA THR A 136 0.47 35.09 10.14
C THR A 136 1.80 34.57 9.59
N ASP A 137 2.55 33.81 10.38
CA ASP A 137 3.87 33.30 10.03
C ASP A 137 3.85 31.76 9.96
N PRO A 138 3.96 31.16 8.77
CA PRO A 138 3.92 29.70 8.60
C PRO A 138 5.08 29.00 9.33
N VAL A 139 6.18 29.69 9.61
CA VAL A 139 7.31 29.13 10.36
C VAL A 139 6.91 28.79 11.80
N GLN A 140 5.95 29.52 12.40
CA GLN A 140 5.47 29.22 13.75
C GLN A 140 4.77 27.85 13.80
N VAL A 141 3.91 27.56 12.81
CA VAL A 141 3.23 26.25 12.71
C VAL A 141 4.24 25.12 12.58
N LEU A 142 5.31 25.37 11.81
CA LEU A 142 6.36 24.40 11.60
C LEU A 142 7.24 24.18 12.84
N LYS A 143 7.44 25.20 13.68
CA LYS A 143 8.09 25.03 14.98
C LYS A 143 7.27 24.15 15.93
N GLU A 144 5.95 24.33 15.94
CA GLU A 144 5.04 23.50 16.74
C GLU A 144 5.06 22.04 16.27
N LEU A 145 5.09 21.81 14.95
CA LEU A 145 5.33 20.47 14.39
C LEU A 145 6.64 19.87 14.89
N ASP A 146 7.73 20.62 14.84
CA ASP A 146 9.04 20.13 15.28
C ASP A 146 9.03 19.83 16.80
N GLU A 147 8.33 20.62 17.61
CA GLU A 147 8.18 20.40 19.06
C GLU A 147 7.45 19.07 19.35
N VAL A 148 6.35 18.77 18.64
CA VAL A 148 5.66 17.48 18.74
C VAL A 148 6.58 16.33 18.35
N VAL A 149 7.26 16.44 17.21
CA VAL A 149 8.10 15.36 16.69
C VAL A 149 9.31 15.10 17.58
N ASN A 150 9.87 16.15 18.19
CA ASN A 150 10.96 16.00 19.15
C ASN A 150 10.50 15.34 20.46
N LEU A 151 9.27 15.62 20.91
CA LEU A 151 8.71 15.01 22.12
C LEU A 151 8.24 13.57 21.88
N HIS A 152 7.65 13.32 20.71
CA HIS A 152 7.03 12.06 20.30
C HIS A 152 7.49 11.67 18.87
N PRO A 153 8.72 11.17 18.70
CA PRO A 153 9.23 10.74 17.40
C PRO A 153 8.48 9.52 16.83
N GLU A 154 7.74 8.79 17.67
CA GLU A 154 6.86 7.68 17.30
C GLU A 154 5.46 8.12 16.83
N ALA A 155 5.14 9.41 16.90
CA ALA A 155 3.81 9.92 16.54
C ALA A 155 3.61 10.04 15.03
N PHE A 156 2.38 9.76 14.59
CA PHE A 156 1.87 10.39 13.37
C PHE A 156 1.49 11.83 13.69
N VAL A 157 1.86 12.78 12.82
CA VAL A 157 1.50 14.19 13.00
C VAL A 157 0.93 14.73 11.70
N ARG A 158 -0.23 15.37 11.78
CA ARG A 158 -0.89 16.01 10.64
C ARG A 158 -1.15 17.49 10.95
N ILE A 159 -1.17 18.28 9.89
CA ILE A 159 -1.58 19.69 9.94
C ILE A 159 -2.98 19.77 9.33
N ILE A 160 -3.86 20.44 10.06
CA ILE A 160 -5.25 20.67 9.66
C ILE A 160 -5.54 22.17 9.57
N GLY A 161 -6.59 22.51 8.81
CA GLY A 161 -7.01 23.90 8.61
C GLY A 161 -8.52 24.07 8.77
N PHE A 162 -8.92 24.96 9.69
CA PHE A 162 -10.33 25.28 9.94
C PHE A 162 -10.77 26.52 9.18
N ASN A 163 -11.97 26.45 8.62
CA ASN A 163 -12.68 27.61 8.10
C ASN A 163 -13.81 27.99 9.07
N SER A 164 -13.63 29.09 9.79
CA SER A 164 -14.58 29.56 10.80
C SER A 164 -15.91 30.05 10.20
N VAL A 165 -15.89 30.59 8.98
CA VAL A 165 -17.09 31.07 8.29
C VAL A 165 -18.00 29.91 7.90
N ARG A 166 -17.42 28.85 7.33
CA ARG A 166 -18.16 27.64 6.92
C ARG A 166 -18.35 26.64 8.05
N GLN A 167 -17.71 26.86 9.20
CA GLN A 167 -17.73 25.98 10.37
C GLN A 167 -17.30 24.53 10.07
N VAL A 168 -16.25 24.39 9.25
CA VAL A 168 -15.74 23.09 8.84
C VAL A 168 -14.22 23.06 8.85
N GLN A 169 -13.66 21.89 9.14
CA GLN A 169 -12.29 21.58 8.78
C GLN A 169 -12.23 21.31 7.27
N ILE A 170 -11.38 22.05 6.54
CA ILE A 170 -11.31 21.92 5.07
C ILE A 170 -9.95 21.47 4.57
N ILE A 171 -8.92 21.46 5.41
CA ILE A 171 -7.61 20.90 5.10
C ILE A 171 -7.22 19.87 6.16
N SER A 172 -6.61 18.79 5.70
CA SER A 172 -5.88 17.81 6.50
C SER A 172 -4.83 17.14 5.62
N PHE A 173 -3.56 17.21 6.00
CA PHE A 173 -2.47 16.47 5.34
C PHE A 173 -1.41 16.03 6.37
N ILE A 174 -0.78 14.88 6.10
CA ILE A 174 0.27 14.34 6.95
C ILE A 174 1.54 15.18 6.88
N ALA A 175 2.16 15.45 8.02
CA ALA A 175 3.37 16.26 8.15
C ALA A 175 4.56 15.46 8.70
N HIS A 176 4.30 14.46 9.54
CA HIS A 176 5.29 13.52 10.06
C HIS A 176 4.71 12.11 10.16
N ARG A 177 5.56 11.10 9.92
CA ARG A 177 5.24 9.68 10.11
C ARG A 177 6.35 9.04 10.94
N PRO A 178 6.03 8.13 11.86
CA PRO A 178 7.04 7.40 12.61
C PRO A 178 7.93 6.55 11.69
N PRO A 179 9.14 6.20 12.14
CA PRO A 179 10.00 5.28 11.43
C PRO A 179 9.27 3.96 11.11
N GLY A 180 9.35 3.52 9.85
CA GLY A 180 8.71 2.29 9.38
C GLY A 180 7.32 2.44 8.75
N TYR A 181 6.82 3.68 8.58
CA TYR A 181 5.55 4.02 7.91
C TYR A 181 5.68 4.97 6.70
#